data_AF-A0A3M5T3S4-F1
#
_entry.id   AF-A0A3M5T3S4-F1
#
_cell.length_a   1.000
_cell.length_b   1.000
_cell.length_c   1.000
_cell.angle_alpha   90.00
_cell.angle_beta   90.00
_cell.angle_gamma   90.00
#
_symmetry.space_group_name_H-M   'P 1'
#
loop_
_entity.id
_entity.type
_entity.pdbx_description
1 polymer ?
#
loop_
_entity_poly.entity_id
_entity_poly.type
_entity_poly.pdbx_seq_one_letter_code
_entity_poly.pdbx_strand_id
1 'polypeptide(L)'
;MALDPRWLAREGLAPSILSGWIGLAGPYDFLPIENADVKPVFFFPNSPPDSQPINHVSASAPPALLMASNTDTLVNPKRNTGGLAQKLRAANVPVRDLYFSRTNHGTLVGAFAKLLSGLAPVVDEVDMFVKHTPLAQRETKGSGSAPQ
;
A
#
# COMPACT_ATOMS: atom_id res chain seq x y z
N MET A 1 5.86 -5.53 3.66
CA MET A 1 5.44 -4.79 4.88
C MET A 1 3.96 -5.02 5.19
N ALA A 2 2.99 -4.40 4.50
CA ALA A 2 1.55 -4.67 4.78
C ALA A 2 1.00 -5.97 4.17
N LEU A 3 1.51 -6.36 2.99
CA LEU A 3 1.05 -7.55 2.26
C LEU A 3 1.81 -8.83 2.61
N ASP A 4 2.95 -8.69 3.27
CA ASP A 4 3.82 -9.83 3.58
C ASP A 4 3.73 -10.13 5.09
N PRO A 5 3.06 -11.23 5.48
CA PRO A 5 2.81 -11.55 6.88
C PRO A 5 4.10 -11.83 7.67
N ARG A 6 5.22 -12.15 6.98
CA ARG A 6 6.48 -12.50 7.63
C ARG A 6 7.03 -11.38 8.50
N TRP A 7 6.75 -10.12 8.18
CA TRP A 7 7.25 -8.97 8.94
C TRP A 7 6.56 -8.82 10.30
N LEU A 8 5.24 -8.97 10.34
CA LEU A 8 4.49 -8.91 11.59
C LEU A 8 4.69 -10.18 12.43
N ALA A 9 4.81 -11.34 11.78
CA ALA A 9 5.01 -12.62 12.47
C ALA A 9 6.31 -12.64 13.30
N ARG A 10 7.36 -11.94 12.85
CA ARG A 10 8.62 -11.79 13.61
C ARG A 10 8.44 -11.09 14.95
N GLU A 11 7.42 -10.26 15.06
CA GLU A 11 7.05 -9.53 16.27
C GLU A 11 5.91 -10.22 17.04
N GLY A 12 5.53 -11.45 16.67
CA GLY A 12 4.41 -12.17 17.27
C GLY A 12 3.03 -11.61 16.91
N LEU A 13 2.94 -10.85 15.81
CA LEU A 13 1.72 -10.17 15.36
C LEU A 13 1.16 -10.81 14.07
N ALA A 14 -0.14 -10.67 13.87
CA ALA A 14 -0.83 -11.13 12.66
C ALA A 14 -1.23 -9.94 11.77
N PRO A 15 -1.34 -10.09 10.43
CA PRO A 15 -1.81 -9.02 9.53
C PRO A 15 -3.16 -8.41 9.91
N SER A 16 -4.01 -9.17 10.60
CA SER A 16 -5.32 -8.73 11.08
C SER A 16 -5.26 -7.57 12.07
N ILE A 17 -4.09 -7.22 12.62
CA ILE A 17 -3.94 -6.00 13.45
C ILE A 17 -4.03 -4.71 12.63
N LEU A 18 -3.82 -4.79 11.32
CA LEU A 18 -3.87 -3.65 10.42
C LEU A 18 -5.31 -3.47 9.92
N SER A 19 -5.96 -2.38 10.30
CA SER A 19 -7.30 -2.04 9.77
C SER A 19 -7.27 -1.80 8.26
N GLY A 20 -6.15 -1.30 7.75
CA GLY A 20 -5.94 -0.98 6.35
C GLY A 20 -4.56 -0.35 6.14
N TRP A 21 -4.20 -0.08 4.89
CA TRP A 21 -2.97 0.62 4.54
C TRP A 21 -3.15 1.54 3.33
N ILE A 22 -2.27 2.53 3.22
CA ILE A 22 -2.36 3.56 2.19
C ILE A 22 -1.03 3.60 1.41
N GLY A 23 -1.14 3.58 0.09
CA GLY A 23 -0.01 3.64 -0.84
C GLY A 23 -0.08 4.87 -1.74
N LEU A 24 1.01 5.63 -1.84
CA LEU A 24 1.14 6.81 -2.71
C LEU A 24 2.29 6.57 -3.69
N ALA A 25 1.99 6.53 -4.99
CA ALA A 25 2.99 6.37 -6.06
C ALA A 25 4.03 5.25 -5.79
N GLY A 26 3.59 4.15 -5.19
CA GLY A 26 4.51 3.12 -4.70
C GLY A 26 4.97 2.16 -5.81
N PRO A 27 6.25 1.76 -5.85
CA PRO A 27 6.73 0.71 -6.75
C PRO A 27 6.29 -0.66 -6.22
N TYR A 28 5.28 -1.25 -6.86
CA TYR A 28 4.68 -2.53 -6.46
C TYR A 28 5.04 -3.69 -7.41
N ASP A 29 5.28 -3.38 -8.68
CA ASP A 29 5.65 -4.28 -9.79
C ASP A 29 6.69 -3.56 -10.68
N PHE A 30 7.91 -3.45 -10.18
CA PHE A 30 8.95 -2.56 -10.71
C PHE A 30 10.14 -3.28 -11.34
N LEU A 31 10.13 -4.62 -11.43
CA LEU A 31 11.16 -5.37 -12.16
C LEU A 31 10.79 -5.48 -13.65
N PRO A 32 11.74 -5.41 -14.60
CA PRO A 32 13.16 -5.09 -14.39
C PRO A 32 13.35 -3.63 -13.96
N ILE A 33 14.39 -3.38 -13.16
CA ILE A 33 14.68 -2.04 -12.64
C ILE A 33 15.26 -1.17 -13.74
N GLU A 34 14.50 -0.14 -14.15
CA GLU A 34 14.92 0.83 -15.15
C GLU A 34 15.79 1.94 -14.55
N ASN A 35 15.41 2.44 -13.37
CA ASN A 35 16.10 3.54 -12.70
C ASN A 35 17.49 3.11 -12.22
N ALA A 36 18.53 3.75 -12.76
CA ALA A 36 19.93 3.46 -12.45
C ALA A 36 20.28 3.65 -10.96
N ASP A 37 19.66 4.63 -10.28
CA ASP A 37 19.89 4.91 -8.87
C ASP A 37 19.26 3.85 -7.95
N VAL A 38 18.24 3.14 -8.43
CA VAL A 38 17.52 2.09 -7.70
C VAL A 38 18.21 0.73 -7.83
N LYS A 39 18.94 0.49 -8.93
CA LYS A 39 19.62 -0.79 -9.21
C LYS A 39 20.49 -1.31 -8.06
N PRO A 40 21.36 -0.49 -7.41
CA PRO A 40 22.22 -0.97 -6.33
C PRO A 40 21.44 -1.40 -5.09
N VAL A 41 20.28 -0.79 -4.83
CA VAL A 41 19.46 -1.05 -3.64
C VAL A 41 18.80 -2.43 -3.69
N PHE A 42 18.47 -2.90 -4.90
CA PHE A 42 17.74 -4.15 -5.12
C PHE A 42 18.61 -5.21 -5.82
N PHE A 43 19.91 -5.24 -5.55
CA PHE A 43 20.82 -6.32 -5.99
C PHE A 43 20.80 -6.61 -7.50
N PHE A 44 20.62 -5.57 -8.33
CA PHE A 44 20.63 -5.72 -9.79
C PHE A 44 21.97 -6.31 -10.28
N PRO A 45 21.99 -7.20 -11.30
CA PRO A 45 20.85 -7.68 -12.10
C PRO A 45 20.05 -8.82 -11.47
N ASN A 46 20.49 -9.37 -10.34
CA ASN A 46 19.88 -10.51 -9.67
C ASN A 46 18.78 -10.07 -8.67
N SER A 47 18.00 -9.06 -9.03
CA SER A 47 16.96 -8.51 -8.17
C SER A 47 15.96 -9.60 -7.79
N PRO A 48 15.79 -9.91 -6.49
CA PRO A 48 14.93 -11.00 -6.08
C PRO A 48 13.47 -10.67 -6.40
N PRO A 49 12.70 -11.59 -7.02
CA PRO A 49 11.27 -11.38 -7.24
C PRO A 49 10.49 -11.07 -5.97
N ASP A 50 10.98 -11.57 -4.82
CA ASP A 50 10.43 -11.34 -3.49
C ASP A 50 10.44 -9.85 -3.06
N SER A 51 11.24 -9.02 -3.74
CA SER A 51 11.29 -7.57 -3.50
C SER A 51 10.03 -6.83 -3.94
N GLN A 52 9.19 -7.43 -4.79
CA GLN A 52 8.02 -6.78 -5.37
C GLN A 52 6.77 -7.01 -4.50
N PRO A 53 6.16 -5.96 -3.91
CA PRO A 53 4.95 -6.09 -3.10
C PRO A 53 3.80 -6.84 -3.78
N ILE A 54 3.68 -6.72 -5.11
CA ILE A 54 2.64 -7.42 -5.88
C ILE A 54 2.70 -8.94 -5.70
N ASN A 55 3.87 -9.52 -5.42
CA ASN A 55 4.04 -10.97 -5.24
C ASN A 55 3.51 -11.49 -3.90
N HIS A 56 3.21 -10.60 -2.96
CA HIS A 56 2.75 -10.94 -1.61
C HIS A 56 1.23 -10.81 -1.44
N VAL A 57 0.48 -10.46 -2.48
CA VAL A 57 -0.99 -10.36 -2.39
C VAL A 57 -1.59 -11.71 -2.03
N SER A 58 -2.39 -11.71 -0.96
CA SER A 58 -3.22 -12.82 -0.51
C SER A 58 -4.62 -12.33 -0.14
N ALA A 59 -5.58 -13.25 0.03
CA ALA A 59 -6.92 -12.93 0.52
C ALA A 59 -6.94 -12.41 1.98
N SER A 60 -5.84 -12.60 2.72
CA SER A 60 -5.68 -12.08 4.08
C SER A 60 -5.06 -10.68 4.14
N ALA A 61 -4.77 -10.07 2.99
CA ALA A 61 -4.24 -8.72 2.96
C ALA A 61 -5.26 -7.70 3.53
N PRO A 62 -4.80 -6.71 4.31
CA PRO A 62 -5.68 -5.68 4.82
C PRO A 62 -6.20 -4.77 3.70
N PRO A 63 -7.38 -4.12 3.88
CA PRO A 63 -7.92 -3.14 2.95
C PRO A 63 -6.90 -2.08 2.52
N ALA A 64 -6.96 -1.65 1.26
CA ALA A 64 -5.98 -0.72 0.69
C ALA A 64 -6.63 0.53 0.08
N LEU A 65 -6.01 1.69 0.33
CA LEU A 65 -6.17 2.88 -0.50
C LEU A 65 -4.87 3.09 -1.30
N LEU A 66 -4.96 3.08 -2.63
CA LEU A 66 -3.81 3.31 -3.50
C LEU A 66 -4.04 4.58 -4.31
N MET A 67 -3.06 5.48 -4.36
CA MET A 67 -3.15 6.69 -5.15
C MET A 67 -1.91 6.86 -6.01
N ALA A 68 -2.09 7.36 -7.22
CA ALA A 68 -1.01 7.64 -8.15
C ALA A 68 -1.28 8.90 -8.98
N SER A 69 -0.23 9.47 -9.57
CA SER A 69 -0.41 10.45 -10.63
C SER A 69 -0.48 9.75 -11.99
N ASN A 70 -1.39 10.20 -12.86
CA ASN A 70 -1.44 9.78 -14.27
C ASN A 70 -0.19 10.22 -15.05
N THR A 71 0.54 11.23 -14.56
CA THR A 71 1.74 11.79 -15.19
C THR A 71 3.02 11.38 -14.45
N ASP A 72 2.94 10.35 -13.59
CA ASP A 72 4.11 9.79 -12.93
C ASP A 72 5.02 9.06 -13.92
N THR A 73 6.22 9.62 -14.12
CA THR A 73 7.26 9.07 -14.99
C THR A 73 8.32 8.28 -14.23
N LEU A 74 8.34 8.33 -12.89
CA LEU A 74 9.31 7.61 -12.05
C LEU A 74 8.78 6.23 -11.66
N VAL A 75 7.48 6.15 -11.36
CA VAL A 75 6.80 4.91 -11.02
C VAL A 75 5.57 4.81 -11.90
N ASN A 76 5.63 3.95 -12.92
CA ASN A 76 4.52 3.81 -13.88
C ASN A 76 3.21 3.48 -13.13
N PRO A 77 2.19 4.36 -13.19
CA PRO A 77 1.00 4.25 -12.35
C PRO A 77 0.12 3.07 -12.75
N LYS A 78 0.06 2.76 -14.05
CA LYS A 78 -0.72 1.64 -14.59
C LYS A 78 -0.15 0.31 -14.14
N ARG A 79 1.17 0.15 -14.26
CA ARG A 79 1.85 -1.09 -13.90
C ARG A 79 1.85 -1.32 -12.40
N ASN A 80 2.21 -0.30 -11.63
CA ASN A 80 2.38 -0.44 -10.19
C ASN A 80 1.05 -0.36 -9.45
N THR A 81 0.46 0.83 -9.33
CA THR A 81 -0.80 1.03 -8.58
C THR A 81 -1.95 0.27 -9.22
N GLY A 82 -2.12 0.37 -10.54
CA GLY A 82 -3.18 -0.34 -11.27
C GLY A 82 -3.03 -1.86 -11.22
N GLY A 83 -1.83 -2.39 -11.46
CA GLY A 83 -1.55 -3.82 -11.39
C GLY A 83 -1.78 -4.39 -9.99
N LEU A 84 -1.31 -3.69 -8.95
CA LEU A 84 -1.56 -4.12 -7.57
C LEU A 84 -3.04 -4.07 -7.21
N ALA A 85 -3.75 -3.00 -7.58
CA ALA A 85 -5.19 -2.88 -7.34
C ALA A 85 -5.96 -4.02 -8.03
N GLN A 86 -5.61 -4.37 -9.27
CA GLN A 86 -6.22 -5.49 -9.98
C GLN A 86 -5.99 -6.81 -9.23
N LYS A 87 -4.76 -7.07 -8.77
CA LYS A 87 -4.44 -8.31 -8.05
C LYS A 87 -5.14 -8.39 -6.70
N LEU A 88 -5.25 -7.29 -5.97
CA LEU A 88 -6.01 -7.21 -4.71
C LEU A 88 -7.51 -7.50 -4.94
N ARG A 89 -8.13 -6.87 -5.95
CA ARG A 89 -9.54 -7.16 -6.29
C ARG A 89 -9.75 -8.62 -6.67
N ALA A 90 -8.85 -9.20 -7.46
CA ALA A 90 -8.90 -10.62 -7.83
C ALA A 90 -8.79 -11.58 -6.62
N ALA A 91 -8.12 -11.14 -5.55
CA ALA A 91 -8.03 -11.85 -4.29
C ALA A 91 -9.20 -11.56 -3.33
N ASN A 92 -10.23 -10.84 -3.77
CA ASN A 92 -11.36 -10.36 -2.96
C ASN A 92 -10.95 -9.46 -1.78
N VAL A 93 -9.83 -8.75 -1.90
CA VAL A 93 -9.38 -7.77 -0.90
C VAL A 93 -9.99 -6.40 -1.24
N PRO A 94 -10.65 -5.71 -0.29
CA PRO A 94 -11.15 -4.36 -0.51
C PRO A 94 -10.02 -3.41 -0.89
N VAL A 95 -10.11 -2.80 -2.07
CA VAL A 95 -9.15 -1.81 -2.53
C VAL A 95 -9.85 -0.67 -3.25
N ARG A 96 -9.44 0.55 -2.92
CA ARG A 96 -9.80 1.76 -3.66
C ARG A 96 -8.54 2.33 -4.28
N ASP A 97 -8.54 2.55 -5.58
CA ASP A 97 -7.45 3.20 -6.30
C ASP A 97 -7.92 4.49 -7.00
N LEU A 98 -7.12 5.55 -6.86
CA LEU A 98 -7.41 6.87 -7.41
C LEU A 98 -6.21 7.40 -8.19
N TYR A 99 -6.50 8.13 -9.26
CA TYR A 99 -5.48 8.69 -10.15
C TYR A 99 -5.73 10.17 -10.37
N PHE A 100 -4.68 10.97 -10.21
CA PHE A 100 -4.76 12.43 -10.33
C PHE A 100 -3.90 12.93 -11.49
N SER A 101 -4.37 13.94 -12.22
CA SER A 101 -3.69 14.44 -13.42
C SER A 101 -2.93 15.75 -13.21
N ARG A 102 -3.17 16.44 -12.08
CA ARG A 102 -2.50 17.72 -11.74
C ARG A 102 -1.30 17.55 -10.82
N THR A 103 -1.02 16.33 -10.38
CA THR A 103 0.18 15.95 -9.63
C THR A 103 1.19 15.26 -10.55
N ASN A 104 2.43 15.12 -10.10
CA ASN A 104 3.46 14.20 -10.61
C ASN A 104 3.85 13.24 -9.46
N HIS A 105 4.93 12.46 -9.62
CA HIS A 105 5.41 11.55 -8.58
C HIS A 105 5.55 12.23 -7.21
N GLY A 106 6.32 13.32 -7.13
CA GLY A 106 6.62 14.01 -5.88
C GLY A 106 5.48 14.92 -5.39
N THR A 107 4.75 15.58 -6.29
CA THR A 107 3.67 16.48 -5.87
C THR A 107 2.42 15.74 -5.40
N LEU A 108 2.32 14.42 -5.64
CA LEU A 108 1.27 13.59 -5.02
C LEU A 108 1.40 13.57 -3.50
N VAL A 109 2.58 13.25 -2.95
CA VAL A 109 2.81 13.39 -1.50
C VAL A 109 2.85 14.86 -1.09
N GLY A 110 3.34 15.73 -1.98
CA GLY A 110 3.32 17.18 -1.77
C GLY A 110 1.93 17.75 -1.53
N ALA A 111 0.86 17.13 -2.05
CA ALA A 111 -0.53 17.58 -1.87
C ALA A 111 -1.03 17.53 -0.42
N PHE A 112 -0.27 16.93 0.52
CA PHE A 112 -0.51 17.11 1.96
C PHE A 112 -0.21 18.54 2.43
N ALA A 113 0.72 19.25 1.79
CA ALA A 113 1.05 20.61 2.14
C ALA A 113 -0.05 21.57 1.67
N LYS A 114 -0.44 22.53 2.53
CA LYS A 114 -1.48 23.53 2.24
C LYS A 114 -1.28 24.27 0.90
N LEU A 115 -0.03 24.54 0.52
CA LEU A 115 0.28 25.23 -0.73
C LEU A 115 -0.04 24.39 -1.98
N LEU A 116 0.05 23.06 -1.87
CA LEU A 116 -0.10 22.12 -2.98
C LEU A 116 -1.39 21.29 -2.91
N SER A 117 -2.20 21.43 -1.86
CA SER A 117 -3.45 20.67 -1.68
C SER A 117 -4.46 20.89 -2.82
N GLY A 118 -4.37 22.03 -3.52
CA GLY A 118 -5.18 22.30 -4.70
C GLY A 118 -4.85 21.42 -5.92
N LEU A 119 -3.75 20.63 -5.90
CA LEU A 119 -3.38 19.72 -6.98
C LEU A 119 -4.18 18.40 -6.95
N ALA A 120 -4.48 17.89 -5.76
CA ALA A 120 -5.26 16.67 -5.56
C ALA A 120 -5.80 16.60 -4.13
N PRO A 121 -7.01 16.04 -3.92
CA PRO A 121 -7.64 15.92 -2.59
C PRO A 121 -7.04 14.77 -1.76
N VAL A 122 -5.71 14.62 -1.74
CA VAL A 122 -5.03 13.46 -1.11
C VAL A 122 -5.36 13.34 0.38
N VAL A 123 -5.39 14.47 1.11
CA VAL A 123 -5.73 14.49 2.54
C VAL A 123 -7.16 14.04 2.77
N ASP A 124 -8.10 14.51 1.95
CA ASP A 124 -9.52 14.16 2.09
C ASP A 124 -9.73 12.66 1.84
N GLU A 125 -9.02 12.09 0.87
CA GLU A 125 -9.13 10.67 0.55
C GLU A 125 -8.53 9.78 1.64
N VAL A 126 -7.44 10.22 2.25
CA VAL A 126 -6.83 9.56 3.41
C VAL A 126 -7.76 9.62 4.62
N ASP A 127 -8.30 10.79 4.93
CA ASP A 127 -9.23 10.98 6.05
C ASP A 127 -10.50 10.14 5.86
N MET A 128 -11.07 10.14 4.66
CA MET A 128 -12.21 9.31 4.30
C MET A 128 -11.90 7.82 4.49
N PHE A 129 -10.74 7.35 4.02
CA PHE A 129 -10.36 5.95 4.18
C PHE A 129 -10.17 5.57 5.65
N VAL A 130 -9.47 6.40 6.44
CA VAL A 130 -9.25 6.13 7.87
C VAL A 130 -10.57 6.11 8.65
N LYS A 131 -11.51 7.01 8.36
CA LYS A 131 -12.80 7.09 9.05
C LYS A 131 -13.76 5.95 8.72
N HIS A 132 -13.68 5.39 7.51
CA HIS A 132 -14.66 4.42 7.01
C HIS A 132 -14.10 3.00 6.85
N THR A 133 -12.81 2.80 7.08
CA THR A 133 -12.23 1.45 7.12
C THR A 133 -12.45 0.87 8.52
N PRO A 134 -13.19 -0.25 8.65
CA PRO A 134 -13.45 -0.86 9.95
C PRO A 134 -12.14 -1.13 10.71
N LEU A 135 -12.16 -0.91 12.02
CA LEU A 135 -11.01 -1.23 12.86
C LEU A 135 -10.74 -2.74 12.79
N ALA A 136 -9.47 -3.08 12.65
CA ALA A 136 -8.96 -4.42 12.94
C ALA A 136 -9.53 -4.91 14.27
N GLN A 137 -10.12 -6.10 14.29
CA GLN A 137 -10.59 -6.71 15.53
C GLN A 137 -9.38 -6.90 16.44
N ARG A 138 -9.32 -6.14 17.54
CA ARG A 138 -8.45 -6.48 18.66
C ARG A 138 -9.01 -7.76 19.25
N GLU A 139 -8.26 -8.86 19.22
CA GLU A 139 -8.59 -10.02 20.03
C GLU A 139 -8.68 -9.57 21.50
N THR A 140 -9.90 -9.36 21.99
CA THR A 140 -10.13 -9.25 23.42
C THR A 140 -9.88 -10.64 23.98
N LYS A 141 -8.67 -10.87 24.48
CA LYS A 141 -8.35 -12.03 25.28
C LYS A 141 -9.27 -11.99 26.51
N GLY A 142 -10.37 -12.73 26.46
CA GLY A 142 -11.29 -12.89 27.57
C GLY A 142 -10.49 -13.38 28.77
N SER A 143 -10.51 -12.58 29.84
CA SER A 143 -10.09 -13.03 31.16
C SER A 143 -11.01 -14.18 31.54
N GLY A 144 -10.54 -15.41 31.35
CA GLY A 144 -11.21 -16.61 31.80
C GLY A 144 -11.32 -16.57 33.33
N SER A 145 -12.56 -16.54 33.81
CA SER A 145 -12.94 -16.80 35.18
C SER A 145 -12.36 -18.14 35.65
N ALA A 146 -11.56 -18.09 36.73
CA ALA A 146 -11.17 -19.29 37.48
C ALA A 146 -12.38 -19.82 38.26
N PRO A 147 -12.66 -21.14 38.26
CA PRO A 147 -13.62 -21.72 39.17
C PRO A 147 -13.01 -21.85 40.58
N GLN A 148 -13.89 -21.74 41.57
CA GLN A 148 -13.64 -21.88 43.01
C GLN A 148 -13.25 -23.30 43.40
#